data_AF-A8DD78-F1
#
_entry.id   AF-A8DD78-F1
#
_cell.length_a   1.000
_cell.length_b   1.000
_cell.length_c   1.000
_cell.angle_alpha   90.00
_cell.angle_beta   90.00
_cell.angle_gamma   90.00
#
_symmetry.space_group_name_H-M   'P 1'
#
loop_
_entity.id
_entity.type
_entity.pdbx_description
1 polymer ?
#
loop_
_entity_poly.entity_id
_entity_poly.type
_entity_poly.pdbx_seq_one_letter_code
_entity_poly.pdbx_strand_id
1 'polypeptide(L)'
;RQDMIMSEKEIMERRIRLKRKKMLNTPIHLSSQQEETIRELLYGHRKTFDLEFYRFSSFRPMDRNIFAVRGSSPSGPASSDVSSLSTSARLHGRPETPQTQGGENARRGCVFTALPHVTDLATCMIHDIIAFSKSLTDFKSLLIGDQIALLKGATFEVMEIRFNMVFNTKTGLWECGHATYCIEDAVRAGFQPLFLEPLLKFHHTLRNLGLEEEEYVLMQALSLFSPDRPGVQQHSVIDKIHENLALALKTRIELKRTGPEKHMLYPKVLSCLTEMRTMNEEYSKQVLQIQDIQPNVIPPLLMEM
;
A
#
# COMPACT_ATOMS: atom_id res chain seq x y z
N ARG A 1 43.21 56.66 -10.31
CA ARG A 1 42.22 55.60 -10.03
C ARG A 1 41.37 55.47 -11.28
N GLN A 2 41.50 54.37 -12.00
CA GLN A 2 40.73 54.12 -13.22
C GLN A 2 39.45 53.42 -12.76
N ASP A 3 38.31 54.11 -12.84
CA ASP A 3 37.03 53.52 -12.47
C ASP A 3 36.73 52.38 -13.44
N MET A 4 36.73 51.16 -12.89
CA MET A 4 36.48 49.94 -13.63
C MET A 4 34.98 49.84 -13.89
N ILE A 5 34.52 50.49 -14.96
CA ILE A 5 33.12 50.43 -15.40
C ILE A 5 32.86 49.01 -15.92
N MET A 6 32.20 48.18 -15.12
CA MET A 6 31.75 46.85 -15.52
C MET A 6 30.90 46.94 -16.80
N SER A 7 31.11 46.02 -17.74
CA SER A 7 30.30 45.99 -18.97
C SER A 7 28.86 45.58 -18.68
N GLU A 8 27.92 45.96 -19.54
CA GLU A 8 26.49 45.62 -19.38
C GLU A 8 26.26 44.09 -19.29
N LYS A 9 27.08 43.30 -20.00
CA LYS A 9 27.02 41.84 -19.95
C LYS A 9 27.36 41.29 -18.56
N GLU A 10 28.40 41.82 -17.92
CA GLU A 10 28.82 41.41 -16.58
C GLU A 10 27.80 41.80 -15.51
N ILE A 11 27.15 42.97 -15.68
CA ILE A 11 26.04 43.41 -14.81
C ILE A 11 24.85 42.45 -14.96
N MET A 12 24.50 42.04 -16.18
CA MET A 12 23.40 41.11 -16.43
C MET A 12 23.69 39.71 -15.87
N GLU A 13 24.89 39.16 -16.07
CA GLU A 13 25.30 37.87 -15.49
C GLU A 13 25.30 37.93 -13.96
N ARG A 14 25.76 39.04 -13.36
CA ARG A 14 25.69 39.26 -11.91
C ARG A 14 24.25 39.30 -11.41
N ARG A 15 23.33 39.96 -12.13
CA ARG A 15 21.90 39.98 -11.79
C ARG A 15 21.30 38.58 -11.86
N ILE A 16 21.60 37.79 -12.89
CA ILE A 16 21.12 36.40 -13.03
C ILE A 16 21.65 35.54 -11.87
N ARG A 17 22.94 35.65 -11.54
CA ARG A 17 23.57 34.92 -10.44
C ARG A 17 22.98 35.32 -9.08
N LEU A 18 22.75 36.61 -8.85
CA LEU A 18 22.12 37.11 -7.63
C LEU A 18 20.65 36.66 -7.54
N LYS A 19 19.91 36.65 -8.65
CA LYS A 19 18.52 36.16 -8.70
C LYS A 19 18.47 34.66 -8.43
N ARG A 20 19.36 33.85 -9.03
CA ARG A 20 19.54 32.42 -8.70
C ARG A 20 19.89 32.21 -7.24
N LYS A 21 20.86 32.97 -6.70
CA LYS A 21 21.29 32.85 -5.29
C LYS A 21 20.19 33.27 -4.32
N LYS A 22 19.39 34.28 -4.68
CA LYS A 22 18.21 34.72 -3.92
C LYS A 22 17.08 33.69 -3.98
N MET A 23 16.85 33.06 -5.13
CA MET A 23 15.90 31.94 -5.26
C MET A 23 16.35 30.71 -4.46
N LEU A 24 17.64 30.36 -4.48
CA LEU A 24 18.20 29.29 -3.66
C LEU A 24 18.12 29.56 -2.15
N ASN A 25 18.17 30.83 -1.75
CA ASN A 25 18.17 31.24 -0.34
C ASN A 25 16.77 31.70 0.14
N THR A 26 15.73 31.59 -0.67
CA THR A 26 14.37 31.85 -0.20
C THR A 26 13.95 30.68 0.67
N PRO A 27 13.52 30.90 1.93
CA PRO A 27 13.10 29.80 2.78
C PRO A 27 11.91 29.10 2.10
N ILE A 28 12.07 27.80 1.90
CA ILE A 28 11.00 26.95 1.38
C ILE A 28 9.91 26.98 2.46
N HIS A 29 8.67 27.21 2.06
CA HIS A 29 7.49 27.13 2.92
C HIS A 29 6.37 26.48 2.10
N LEU A 30 5.47 25.75 2.77
CA LEU A 30 4.23 25.34 2.12
C LEU A 30 3.41 26.58 1.82
N SER A 31 2.81 26.63 0.64
CA SER A 31 1.74 27.59 0.37
C SER A 31 0.50 27.25 1.19
N SER A 32 -0.37 28.23 1.44
CA SER A 32 -1.63 28.00 2.15
C SER A 32 -2.49 26.91 1.49
N GLN A 33 -2.47 26.84 0.16
CA GLN A 33 -3.15 25.79 -0.60
C GLN A 33 -2.57 24.38 -0.32
N GLN A 34 -1.24 24.25 -0.28
CA GLN A 34 -0.59 22.98 0.02
C GLN A 34 -0.88 22.54 1.46
N GLU A 35 -0.87 23.47 2.42
CA GLU A 35 -1.24 23.17 3.81
C GLU A 35 -2.69 22.70 3.95
N GLU A 36 -3.61 23.35 3.24
CA GLU A 36 -5.02 22.95 3.23
C GLU A 36 -5.22 21.57 2.59
N THR A 37 -4.54 21.31 1.48
CA THR A 37 -4.54 20.00 0.80
C THR A 37 -4.05 18.90 1.76
N ILE A 38 -2.92 19.10 2.43
CA ILE A 38 -2.38 18.12 3.39
C ILE A 38 -3.35 17.91 4.56
N ARG A 39 -3.97 18.99 5.05
CA ARG A 39 -4.94 18.91 6.16
C ARG A 39 -6.18 18.11 5.78
N GLU A 40 -6.72 18.33 4.59
CA GLU A 40 -7.86 17.55 4.07
C GLU A 40 -7.50 16.07 3.93
N LEU A 41 -6.33 15.77 3.34
CA LEU A 41 -5.83 14.40 3.18
C LEU A 41 -5.66 13.68 4.52
N LEU A 42 -5.05 14.33 5.51
CA LEU A 42 -4.90 13.78 6.86
C LEU A 42 -6.26 13.53 7.52
N TYR A 43 -7.20 14.47 7.39
CA TYR A 43 -8.54 14.32 7.95
C TYR A 43 -9.27 13.11 7.33
N GLY A 44 -9.25 13.01 5.99
CA GLY A 44 -9.83 11.88 5.27
C GLY A 44 -9.19 10.56 5.66
N HIS A 45 -7.86 10.51 5.74
CA HIS A 45 -7.11 9.32 6.11
C HIS A 45 -7.46 8.85 7.53
N ARG A 46 -7.34 9.72 8.53
CA ARG A 46 -7.61 9.36 9.94
C ARG A 46 -9.06 8.98 10.22
N LYS A 47 -10.01 9.50 9.43
CA LYS A 47 -11.43 9.16 9.55
C LYS A 47 -11.75 7.77 8.96
N THR A 48 -10.91 7.27 8.06
CA THR A 48 -11.21 6.09 7.25
C THR A 48 -10.23 4.96 7.45
N PHE A 49 -9.03 5.21 7.99
CA PHE A 49 -8.04 4.19 8.27
C PHE A 49 -7.99 3.92 9.78
N ASP A 50 -8.54 2.79 10.19
CA ASP A 50 -8.52 2.31 11.57
C ASP A 50 -7.16 1.65 11.86
N LEU A 51 -6.22 2.42 12.43
CA LEU A 51 -4.88 1.94 12.78
C LEU A 51 -4.89 0.82 13.84
N GLU A 52 -5.93 0.74 14.65
CA GLU A 52 -6.10 -0.30 15.67
C GLU A 52 -6.85 -1.52 15.12
N PHE A 53 -7.38 -1.41 13.90
CA PHE A 53 -8.07 -2.48 13.19
C PHE A 53 -9.16 -3.15 14.03
N TYR A 54 -9.88 -2.39 14.87
CA TYR A 54 -10.97 -2.90 15.71
C TYR A 54 -12.07 -3.56 14.88
N ARG A 55 -12.32 -3.04 13.68
CA ARG A 55 -13.30 -3.58 12.73
C ARG A 55 -12.94 -4.97 12.20
N PHE A 56 -11.72 -5.46 12.43
CA PHE A 56 -11.24 -6.72 11.85
C PHE A 56 -11.58 -7.96 12.68
N SER A 57 -12.26 -7.78 13.82
CA SER A 57 -12.65 -8.86 14.74
C SER A 57 -13.73 -9.81 14.20
N SER A 58 -14.38 -9.47 13.08
CA SER A 58 -15.53 -10.21 12.52
C SER A 58 -15.22 -10.95 11.21
N PHE A 59 -13.96 -11.05 10.79
CA PHE A 59 -13.59 -11.71 9.55
C PHE A 59 -13.64 -13.24 9.68
N ARG A 60 -13.83 -13.92 8.54
CA ARG A 60 -13.73 -15.38 8.47
C ARG A 60 -12.36 -15.82 9.03
N PRO A 61 -12.29 -16.86 9.88
CA PRO A 61 -11.04 -17.23 10.54
C PRO A 61 -9.98 -17.69 9.54
N MET A 62 -8.72 -17.38 9.82
CA MET A 62 -7.58 -17.82 9.02
C MET A 62 -7.04 -19.15 9.55
N ASP A 63 -7.01 -20.19 8.72
CA ASP A 63 -6.41 -21.46 9.09
C ASP A 63 -4.92 -21.50 8.72
N ARG A 64 -4.07 -21.27 9.73
CA ARG A 64 -2.61 -21.38 9.61
C ARG A 64 -2.08 -22.79 9.83
N ASN A 65 -2.90 -23.72 10.32
CA ASN A 65 -2.47 -25.08 10.67
C ASN A 65 -2.37 -26.00 9.45
N ILE A 66 -3.06 -25.65 8.37
CA ILE A 66 -2.99 -26.37 7.10
C ILE A 66 -2.01 -25.62 6.17
N PHE A 67 -0.78 -26.14 6.05
CA PHE A 67 -0.01 -25.90 4.84
C PHE A 67 -0.69 -26.69 3.71
N ALA A 68 -1.18 -25.99 2.69
CA ALA A 68 -1.63 -26.64 1.47
C ALA A 68 -0.41 -27.33 0.80
N VAL A 69 -0.20 -28.62 1.10
CA VAL A 69 0.80 -29.45 0.42
C VAL A 69 0.11 -30.17 -0.74
N ARG A 70 0.59 -29.95 -1.97
CA ARG A 70 0.96 -30.99 -2.95
C ARG A 70 1.47 -30.37 -4.26
N GLY A 71 2.80 -30.21 -4.36
CA GLY A 71 3.49 -30.29 -5.63
C GLY A 71 3.56 -31.75 -6.09
N SER A 72 3.29 -32.00 -7.36
CA SER A 72 3.18 -33.31 -7.98
C SER A 72 4.54 -33.96 -8.34
N SER A 73 4.95 -34.98 -7.56
CA SER A 73 5.65 -36.26 -7.89
C SER A 73 7.06 -36.27 -8.57
N PRO A 74 7.87 -37.38 -8.55
CA PRO A 74 7.63 -38.75 -8.05
C PRO A 74 8.73 -39.41 -7.14
N SER A 75 8.27 -40.38 -6.33
CA SER A 75 8.91 -41.60 -5.78
C SER A 75 10.45 -41.78 -5.66
N GLY A 76 10.92 -42.04 -4.43
CA GLY A 76 12.16 -42.75 -4.07
C GLY A 76 12.21 -43.07 -2.56
N PRO A 77 12.78 -44.21 -2.09
CA PRO A 77 12.47 -44.77 -0.78
C PRO A 77 13.37 -44.28 0.38
N ALA A 78 12.82 -44.54 1.58
CA ALA A 78 13.22 -44.25 2.96
C ALA A 78 14.72 -44.23 3.36
N SER A 79 15.05 -43.32 4.29
CA SER A 79 15.79 -43.64 5.52
C SER A 79 15.71 -42.50 6.57
N SER A 80 15.06 -42.83 7.70
CA SER A 80 15.40 -42.53 9.10
C SER A 80 16.08 -41.21 9.54
N ASP A 81 15.38 -40.55 10.47
CA ASP A 81 15.83 -40.13 11.81
C ASP A 81 15.98 -38.62 12.17
N VAL A 82 15.10 -38.25 13.12
CA VAL A 82 15.21 -37.41 14.33
C VAL A 82 15.62 -35.93 14.24
N SER A 83 14.68 -35.04 14.57
CA SER A 83 14.65 -34.31 15.87
C SER A 83 13.57 -33.22 15.86
N SER A 84 12.47 -33.47 16.56
CA SER A 84 11.40 -32.49 16.80
C SER A 84 11.50 -31.96 18.24
N LEU A 85 11.84 -30.67 18.38
CA LEU A 85 11.69 -29.92 19.63
C LEU A 85 10.29 -29.32 19.68
N SER A 86 9.43 -29.93 20.48
CA SER A 86 8.12 -29.45 20.86
C SER A 86 8.21 -28.61 22.14
N THR A 87 7.87 -27.32 22.05
CA THR A 87 7.66 -26.46 23.24
C THR A 87 6.17 -26.32 23.49
N SER A 88 5.72 -26.94 24.57
CA SER A 88 4.36 -26.98 25.09
C SER A 88 3.90 -25.65 25.68
N ALA A 89 2.69 -25.21 25.34
CA ALA A 89 1.90 -24.28 26.16
C ALA A 89 0.77 -25.06 26.83
N ARG A 90 0.77 -25.07 28.17
CA ARG A 90 -0.27 -25.70 29.01
C ARG A 90 -1.45 -24.74 29.17
N LEU A 91 -2.66 -25.26 29.04
CA LEU A 91 -3.85 -24.70 29.68
C LEU A 91 -4.56 -25.84 30.42
N HIS A 92 -4.80 -25.63 31.72
CA HIS A 92 -5.58 -26.51 32.57
C HIS A 92 -7.07 -26.39 32.23
N GLY A 93 -7.72 -27.53 31.94
CA GLY A 93 -9.16 -27.69 31.82
C GLY A 93 -9.50 -29.18 31.67
N ARG A 94 -10.30 -29.71 32.59
CA ARG A 94 -10.59 -31.13 32.86
C ARG A 94 -11.39 -31.82 31.73
N PRO A 95 -11.27 -33.16 31.51
CA PRO A 95 -11.86 -33.83 30.35
C PRO A 95 -13.27 -34.35 30.62
N GLU A 96 -14.20 -34.07 29.70
CA GLU A 96 -15.41 -34.86 29.50
C GLU A 96 -15.46 -35.35 28.04
N THR A 97 -15.97 -36.57 27.88
CA THR A 97 -15.88 -37.50 26.75
C THR A 97 -16.34 -36.99 25.37
N PRO A 98 -15.73 -37.47 24.26
CA PRO A 98 -16.15 -37.09 22.92
C PRO A 98 -17.36 -37.92 22.46
N GLN A 99 -18.50 -37.26 22.23
CA GLN A 99 -19.51 -37.76 21.31
C GLN A 99 -19.14 -37.35 19.89
N THR A 100 -18.64 -38.34 19.15
CA THR A 100 -18.49 -38.31 17.70
C THR A 100 -19.88 -38.32 17.07
N GLN A 101 -20.22 -37.30 16.28
CA GLN A 101 -20.94 -37.40 15.01
C GLN A 101 -21.41 -36.00 14.56
N GLY A 102 -20.94 -35.57 13.40
CA GLY A 102 -21.44 -34.36 12.73
C GLY A 102 -20.33 -33.42 12.28
N GLY A 103 -19.58 -33.76 11.23
CA GLY A 103 -18.60 -32.82 10.69
C GLY A 103 -17.86 -33.23 9.41
N GLU A 104 -18.13 -34.40 8.83
CA GLU A 104 -17.34 -34.86 7.68
C GLU A 104 -17.80 -34.26 6.33
N ASN A 105 -18.94 -33.56 6.28
CA ASN A 105 -19.48 -33.00 5.02
C ASN A 105 -19.22 -31.50 4.79
N ALA A 106 -18.60 -30.78 5.73
CA ALA A 106 -18.25 -29.36 5.55
C ALA A 106 -16.80 -29.14 5.06
N ARG A 107 -15.97 -30.19 5.03
CA ARG A 107 -14.57 -30.17 4.58
C ARG A 107 -14.41 -30.39 3.07
N ARG A 108 -15.35 -29.90 2.26
CA ARG A 108 -15.09 -29.80 0.81
C ARG A 108 -14.16 -28.60 0.60
N GLY A 109 -12.88 -28.92 0.73
CA GLY A 109 -11.79 -28.04 1.17
C GLY A 109 -11.57 -26.80 0.32
N CYS A 110 -11.54 -25.67 1.02
CA CYS A 110 -10.88 -24.46 0.55
C CYS A 110 -9.43 -24.83 0.19
N VAL A 111 -9.07 -24.74 -1.09
CA VAL A 111 -7.71 -24.96 -1.60
C VAL A 111 -6.76 -23.92 -0.99
N PHE A 112 -7.23 -22.68 -0.90
CA PHE A 112 -6.50 -21.56 -0.34
C PHE A 112 -7.02 -21.22 1.05
N THR A 113 -6.38 -21.74 2.09
CA THR A 113 -6.87 -21.73 3.47
C THR A 113 -6.98 -20.34 4.10
N ALA A 114 -6.27 -19.34 3.57
CA ALA A 114 -6.35 -17.96 4.04
C ALA A 114 -7.18 -17.05 3.11
N LEU A 115 -7.59 -17.51 1.92
CA LEU A 115 -8.27 -16.66 0.94
C LEU A 115 -9.56 -16.02 1.48
N PRO A 116 -10.46 -16.75 2.18
CA PRO A 116 -11.67 -16.13 2.75
C PRO A 116 -11.34 -14.93 3.66
N HIS A 117 -10.38 -15.11 4.57
CA HIS A 117 -9.95 -14.05 5.48
C HIS A 117 -9.33 -12.86 4.74
N VAL A 118 -8.39 -13.14 3.83
CA VAL A 118 -7.70 -12.10 3.04
C VAL A 118 -8.69 -11.31 2.18
N THR A 119 -9.74 -11.94 1.65
CA THR A 119 -10.78 -11.24 0.91
C THR A 119 -11.69 -10.37 1.80
N ASP A 120 -11.97 -10.76 3.04
CA ASP A 120 -12.70 -9.92 4.00
C ASP A 120 -11.88 -8.68 4.36
N LEU A 121 -10.58 -8.90 4.64
CA LEU A 121 -9.60 -7.86 4.89
C LEU A 121 -9.52 -6.86 3.74
N ALA A 122 -9.31 -7.36 2.52
CA ALA A 122 -9.25 -6.52 1.32
C ALA A 122 -10.56 -5.77 1.09
N THR A 123 -11.72 -6.42 1.25
CA THR A 123 -13.04 -5.78 1.10
C THR A 123 -13.24 -4.64 2.09
N CYS A 124 -12.84 -4.83 3.36
CA CYS A 124 -12.89 -3.76 4.35
C CYS A 124 -11.99 -2.57 3.94
N MET A 125 -10.76 -2.86 3.49
CA MET A 125 -9.83 -1.83 3.01
C MET A 125 -10.39 -1.08 1.79
N ILE A 126 -11.04 -1.78 0.84
CA ILE A 126 -11.68 -1.15 -0.32
C ILE A 126 -12.75 -0.15 0.13
N HIS A 127 -13.62 -0.52 1.08
CA HIS A 127 -14.62 0.39 1.61
C HIS A 127 -14.00 1.65 2.24
N ASP A 128 -12.93 1.46 3.00
CA ASP A 128 -12.21 2.56 3.66
C ASP A 128 -11.51 3.48 2.63
N ILE A 129 -10.99 2.91 1.54
CA ILE A 129 -10.39 3.67 0.42
C ILE A 129 -11.47 4.45 -0.34
N ILE A 130 -12.63 3.85 -0.62
CA ILE A 130 -13.77 4.54 -1.24
C ILE A 130 -14.22 5.70 -0.35
N ALA A 131 -14.31 5.48 0.96
CA ALA A 131 -14.68 6.53 1.92
C ALA A 131 -13.62 7.65 1.98
N PHE A 132 -12.33 7.30 1.91
CA PHE A 132 -11.23 8.25 1.83
C PHE A 132 -11.36 9.13 0.59
N SER A 133 -11.47 8.52 -0.59
CA SER A 133 -11.61 9.25 -1.86
C SER A 133 -12.82 10.18 -1.84
N LYS A 134 -13.98 9.70 -1.37
CA LYS A 134 -15.20 10.52 -1.26
C LYS A 134 -15.10 11.66 -0.23
N SER A 135 -14.13 11.63 0.68
CA SER A 135 -13.92 12.74 1.60
C SER A 135 -13.27 13.96 0.93
N LEU A 136 -12.51 13.74 -0.16
CA LEU A 136 -11.70 14.74 -0.83
C LEU A 136 -12.53 15.62 -1.78
N THR A 137 -12.35 16.93 -1.68
CA THR A 137 -13.10 17.92 -2.47
C THR A 137 -12.85 17.76 -3.97
N ASP A 138 -11.59 17.61 -4.37
CA ASP A 138 -11.21 17.40 -5.77
C ASP A 138 -11.85 16.14 -6.35
N PHE A 139 -11.84 15.02 -5.61
CA PHE A 139 -12.42 13.76 -6.07
C PHE A 139 -13.94 13.86 -6.29
N LYS A 140 -14.67 14.49 -5.35
CA LYS A 140 -16.13 14.69 -5.45
C LYS A 140 -16.53 15.54 -6.66
N SER A 141 -15.64 16.42 -7.12
CA SER A 141 -15.91 17.32 -8.25
C SER A 141 -15.76 16.66 -9.63
N LEU A 142 -15.13 15.48 -9.70
CA LEU A 142 -14.94 14.73 -10.93
C LEU A 142 -16.23 14.04 -11.39
N LEU A 143 -16.31 13.73 -12.69
CA LEU A 143 -17.35 12.87 -13.24
C LEU A 143 -17.37 11.51 -12.51
N ILE A 144 -18.57 10.93 -12.35
CA ILE A 144 -18.71 9.62 -11.70
C ILE A 144 -17.93 8.52 -12.42
N GLY A 145 -17.84 8.59 -13.76
CA GLY A 145 -17.02 7.68 -14.56
C GLY A 145 -15.54 7.78 -14.20
N ASP A 146 -15.02 8.99 -14.02
CA ASP A 146 -13.64 9.23 -13.61
C ASP A 146 -13.40 8.80 -12.16
N GLN A 147 -14.33 9.08 -11.25
CA GLN A 147 -14.24 8.59 -9.87
C GLN A 147 -14.12 7.06 -9.82
N ILE A 148 -14.90 6.35 -10.63
CA ILE A 148 -14.83 4.88 -10.74
C ILE A 148 -13.49 4.45 -11.35
N ALA A 149 -13.07 5.05 -12.46
CA ALA A 149 -11.81 4.72 -13.14
C ALA A 149 -10.59 4.91 -12.23
N LEU A 150 -10.57 6.00 -11.47
CA LEU A 150 -9.51 6.29 -10.50
C LEU A 150 -9.51 5.29 -9.34
N LEU A 151 -10.68 4.94 -8.80
CA LEU A 151 -10.78 3.92 -7.74
C LEU A 151 -10.30 2.56 -8.21
N LYS A 152 -10.77 2.07 -9.37
CA LYS A 152 -10.30 0.80 -9.96
C LYS A 152 -8.78 0.80 -10.14
N GLY A 153 -8.25 1.89 -10.69
CA GLY A 153 -6.82 2.01 -10.93
C GLY A 153 -5.96 2.04 -9.66
N ALA A 154 -6.43 2.66 -8.59
CA ALA A 154 -5.59 2.99 -7.44
C ALA A 154 -5.83 2.14 -6.19
N THR A 155 -6.91 1.36 -6.13
CA THR A 155 -7.33 0.67 -4.89
C THR A 155 -6.25 -0.26 -4.34
N PHE A 156 -5.64 -1.10 -5.18
CA PHE A 156 -4.52 -1.96 -4.77
C PHE A 156 -3.35 -1.13 -4.21
N GLU A 157 -2.92 -0.11 -4.95
CA GLU A 157 -1.77 0.71 -4.58
C GLU A 157 -1.98 1.44 -3.24
N VAL A 158 -3.17 2.04 -3.04
CA VAL A 158 -3.52 2.72 -1.78
C VAL A 158 -3.60 1.71 -0.63
N MET A 159 -4.06 0.48 -0.88
CA MET A 159 -4.08 -0.59 0.11
C MET A 159 -2.65 -0.95 0.57
N GLU A 160 -1.71 -1.12 -0.35
CA GLU A 160 -0.31 -1.44 -0.02
C GLU A 160 0.41 -0.29 0.70
N ILE A 161 0.11 0.97 0.32
CA ILE A 161 0.62 2.13 1.05
C ILE A 161 0.14 2.10 2.52
N ARG A 162 -1.14 1.80 2.76
CA ARG A 162 -1.71 1.72 4.11
C ARG A 162 -1.15 0.55 4.91
N PHE A 163 -1.02 -0.63 4.30
CA PHE A 163 -0.37 -1.77 4.95
C PHE A 163 1.08 -1.47 5.32
N ASN A 164 1.80 -0.67 4.54
CA ASN A 164 3.16 -0.26 4.89
C ASN A 164 3.23 0.54 6.21
N MET A 165 2.18 1.29 6.55
CA MET A 165 2.12 2.07 7.80
C MET A 165 2.10 1.19 9.06
N VAL A 166 1.74 -0.09 8.93
CA VAL A 166 1.75 -1.08 10.01
C VAL A 166 2.74 -2.24 9.79
N PHE A 167 3.62 -2.10 8.80
CA PHE A 167 4.66 -3.09 8.53
C PHE A 167 5.88 -2.91 9.44
N ASN A 168 6.33 -4.01 10.05
CA ASN A 168 7.53 -4.05 10.88
C ASN A 168 8.68 -4.74 10.13
N THR A 169 9.68 -3.96 9.74
CA THR A 169 10.83 -4.43 8.95
C THR A 169 11.76 -5.39 9.71
N LYS A 170 11.66 -5.48 11.04
CA LYS A 170 12.48 -6.41 11.84
C LYS A 170 11.87 -7.80 11.88
N THR A 171 10.55 -7.87 11.95
CA THR A 171 9.80 -9.14 12.07
C THR A 171 9.28 -9.63 10.72
N GLY A 172 9.16 -8.74 9.72
CA GLY A 172 8.52 -9.04 8.45
C GLY A 172 7.00 -9.20 8.56
N LEU A 173 6.40 -8.64 9.61
CA LEU A 173 4.98 -8.78 9.93
C LEU A 173 4.22 -7.47 9.72
N TRP A 174 2.95 -7.58 9.33
CA TRP A 174 1.98 -6.49 9.40
C TRP A 174 1.22 -6.57 10.72
N GLU A 175 1.38 -5.55 11.56
CA GLU A 175 0.85 -5.46 12.92
C GLU A 175 -0.48 -4.70 12.92
N CYS A 176 -1.58 -5.40 12.64
CA CYS A 176 -2.92 -4.84 12.49
C CYS A 176 -3.71 -4.92 13.80
N GLY A 177 -3.25 -4.18 14.82
CA GLY A 177 -3.86 -4.20 16.15
C GLY A 177 -3.75 -5.56 16.83
N HIS A 178 -4.88 -6.24 17.00
CA HIS A 178 -4.94 -7.59 17.60
C HIS A 178 -4.61 -8.72 16.62
N ALA A 179 -4.55 -8.43 15.32
CA ALA A 179 -4.18 -9.38 14.29
C ALA A 179 -2.77 -9.07 13.78
N THR A 180 -2.01 -10.12 13.48
CA THR A 180 -0.71 -10.00 12.80
C THR A 180 -0.75 -10.83 11.54
N TYR A 181 -0.17 -10.34 10.45
CA TYR A 181 -0.07 -11.07 9.18
C TYR A 181 1.39 -11.24 8.77
N CYS A 182 1.68 -12.34 8.08
CA CYS A 182 2.98 -12.60 7.44
C CYS A 182 2.79 -12.90 5.96
N ILE A 183 3.88 -12.88 5.19
CA ILE A 183 3.82 -13.10 3.74
C ILE A 183 3.27 -14.50 3.40
N GLU A 184 3.49 -15.48 4.27
CA GLU A 184 2.96 -16.83 4.12
C GLU A 184 1.43 -16.88 4.19
N ASP A 185 0.78 -15.91 4.83
CA ASP A 185 -0.69 -15.83 4.80
C ASP A 185 -1.20 -15.47 3.39
N ALA A 186 -0.45 -14.68 2.63
CA ALA A 186 -0.75 -14.42 1.22
C ALA A 186 -0.48 -15.65 0.34
N VAL A 187 0.57 -16.43 0.65
CA VAL A 187 0.79 -17.75 0.00
C VAL A 187 -0.40 -18.68 0.24
N ARG A 188 -0.90 -18.73 1.48
CA ARG A 188 -2.11 -19.51 1.84
C ARG A 188 -3.39 -18.97 1.19
N ALA A 189 -3.40 -17.73 0.72
CA ALA A 189 -4.48 -17.16 -0.07
C ALA A 189 -4.35 -17.46 -1.58
N GLY A 190 -3.26 -18.09 -2.01
CA GLY A 190 -3.04 -18.55 -3.39
C GLY A 190 -2.09 -17.69 -4.21
N PHE A 191 -1.59 -16.59 -3.64
CA PHE A 191 -0.61 -15.75 -4.32
C PHE A 191 0.75 -16.45 -4.47
N GLN A 192 1.42 -16.17 -5.58
CA GLN A 192 2.63 -16.84 -6.01
C GLN A 192 3.88 -15.95 -5.82
N PRO A 193 5.09 -16.53 -5.71
CA PRO A 193 6.33 -15.79 -5.48
C PRO A 193 6.59 -14.64 -6.46
N LEU A 194 6.16 -14.80 -7.72
CA LEU A 194 6.29 -13.77 -8.76
C LEU A 194 5.64 -12.42 -8.37
N PHE A 195 4.59 -12.46 -7.55
CA PHE A 195 3.96 -11.27 -6.97
C PHE A 195 4.49 -10.97 -5.56
N LEU A 196 4.60 -12.01 -4.73
CA LEU A 196 4.89 -11.85 -3.29
C LEU A 196 6.32 -11.38 -3.01
N GLU A 197 7.31 -11.76 -3.81
CA GLU A 197 8.69 -11.30 -3.65
C GLU A 197 8.83 -9.79 -3.92
N PRO A 198 8.34 -9.24 -5.06
CA PRO A 198 8.25 -7.80 -5.25
C PRO A 198 7.47 -7.09 -4.14
N LEU A 199 6.33 -7.64 -3.72
CA LEU A 199 5.50 -7.06 -2.67
C LEU A 199 6.27 -6.92 -1.36
N LEU A 200 6.89 -8.00 -0.88
CA LEU A 200 7.64 -7.97 0.37
C LEU A 200 8.83 -7.00 0.28
N LYS A 201 9.53 -6.96 -0.86
CA LYS A 201 10.63 -6.02 -1.10
C LYS A 201 10.14 -4.57 -1.10
N PHE A 202 9.00 -4.30 -1.72
CA PHE A 202 8.36 -2.99 -1.70
C PHE A 202 8.08 -2.55 -0.26
N HIS A 203 7.51 -3.42 0.58
CA HIS A 203 7.21 -3.05 1.96
C HIS A 203 8.45 -2.71 2.77
N HIS A 204 9.53 -3.49 2.63
CA HIS A 204 10.81 -3.17 3.27
C HIS A 204 11.38 -1.84 2.76
N THR A 205 11.34 -1.64 1.44
CA THR A 205 11.88 -0.44 0.80
C THR A 205 11.17 0.81 1.28
N LEU A 206 9.83 0.84 1.15
CA LEU A 206 9.01 1.99 1.53
C LEU A 206 9.12 2.30 3.02
N ARG A 207 9.08 1.27 3.89
CA ARG A 207 9.16 1.48 5.33
C ARG A 207 10.52 2.04 5.76
N ASN A 208 11.60 1.61 5.11
CA ASN A 208 12.96 2.10 5.36
C ASN A 208 13.21 3.52 4.83
N LEU A 209 12.31 4.10 4.02
CA LEU A 209 12.35 5.54 3.71
C LEU A 209 12.00 6.40 4.93
N GLY A 210 11.40 5.79 5.96
CA GLY A 210 11.00 6.46 7.20
C GLY A 210 9.99 7.56 6.94
N LEU A 211 9.02 7.30 6.05
CA LEU A 211 8.00 8.28 5.69
C LEU A 211 7.13 8.65 6.89
N GLU A 212 6.66 9.89 6.88
CA GLU A 212 5.72 10.40 7.86
C GLU A 212 4.29 10.34 7.34
N GLU A 213 3.32 10.52 8.25
CA GLU A 213 1.90 10.43 7.91
C GLU A 213 1.52 11.37 6.75
N GLU A 214 2.03 12.62 6.75
CA GLU A 214 1.76 13.57 5.67
C GLU A 214 2.33 13.10 4.32
N GLU A 215 3.49 12.44 4.33
CA GLU A 215 4.12 11.90 3.13
C GLU A 215 3.35 10.67 2.63
N TYR A 216 2.85 9.81 3.53
CA TYR A 216 1.98 8.68 3.19
C TYR A 216 0.65 9.11 2.59
N VAL A 217 -0.04 10.11 3.15
CA VAL A 217 -1.34 10.55 2.60
C VAL A 217 -1.19 11.25 1.26
N LEU A 218 -0.09 11.96 1.04
CA LEU A 218 0.24 12.53 -0.27
C LEU A 218 0.57 11.43 -1.29
N MET A 219 1.26 10.37 -0.88
CA MET A 219 1.51 9.20 -1.74
C MET A 219 0.21 8.47 -2.10
N GLN A 220 -0.73 8.30 -1.15
CA GLN A 220 -2.08 7.77 -1.42
C GLN A 220 -2.82 8.65 -2.45
N ALA A 221 -2.77 9.98 -2.29
CA ALA A 221 -3.41 10.90 -3.20
C ALA A 221 -2.81 10.88 -4.61
N LEU A 222 -1.48 10.81 -4.73
CA LEU A 222 -0.79 10.67 -6.03
C LEU A 222 -1.22 9.39 -6.77
N SER A 223 -1.29 8.28 -6.05
CA SER A 223 -1.81 7.03 -6.62
C SER A 223 -3.28 7.16 -7.07
N LEU A 224 -4.13 7.77 -6.23
CA LEU A 224 -5.54 7.99 -6.54
C LEU A 224 -5.76 8.88 -7.76
N PHE A 225 -5.11 10.03 -7.83
CA PHE A 225 -5.29 11.03 -8.91
C PHE A 225 -4.33 10.81 -10.08
N SER A 226 -4.12 9.57 -10.47
CA SER A 226 -3.28 9.24 -11.63
C SER A 226 -4.03 9.51 -12.95
N PRO A 227 -3.60 10.45 -13.80
CA PRO A 227 -4.35 10.83 -15.00
C PRO A 227 -4.31 9.76 -16.10
N ASP A 228 -3.44 8.77 -15.97
CA ASP A 228 -3.21 7.69 -16.92
C ASP A 228 -4.07 6.43 -16.66
N ARG A 229 -5.03 6.48 -15.72
CA ARG A 229 -5.91 5.33 -15.47
C ARG A 229 -6.83 5.04 -16.67
N PRO A 230 -7.01 3.76 -17.06
CA PRO A 230 -7.98 3.38 -18.08
C PRO A 230 -9.40 3.86 -17.75
N GLY A 231 -10.06 4.52 -18.71
CA GLY A 231 -11.43 4.99 -18.57
C GLY A 231 -11.59 6.43 -18.06
N VAL A 232 -10.50 7.08 -17.64
CA VAL A 232 -10.51 8.52 -17.29
C VAL A 232 -10.83 9.36 -18.53
N GLN A 233 -11.63 10.41 -18.33
CA GLN A 233 -12.04 11.37 -19.35
C GLN A 233 -11.44 12.76 -19.10
N GLN A 234 -11.46 13.26 -17.86
CA GLN A 234 -10.96 14.59 -17.49
C GLN A 234 -9.43 14.60 -17.23
N HIS A 235 -8.64 14.07 -18.17
CA HIS A 235 -7.19 13.92 -18.00
C HIS A 235 -6.48 15.21 -17.57
N SER A 236 -6.81 16.36 -18.17
CA SER A 236 -6.15 17.64 -17.87
C SER A 236 -6.45 18.16 -16.47
N VAL A 237 -7.66 17.94 -15.97
CA VAL A 237 -8.05 18.34 -14.60
C VAL A 237 -7.32 17.47 -13.58
N ILE A 238 -7.32 16.16 -13.81
CA ILE A 238 -6.66 15.19 -12.93
C ILE A 238 -5.15 15.37 -12.95
N ASP A 239 -4.54 15.62 -14.10
CA ASP A 239 -3.10 15.90 -14.23
C ASP A 239 -2.71 17.15 -13.43
N LYS A 240 -3.56 18.20 -13.44
CA LYS A 240 -3.31 19.39 -12.64
C LYS A 240 -3.38 19.12 -11.13
N ILE A 241 -4.34 18.31 -10.68
CA ILE A 241 -4.45 17.86 -9.29
C ILE A 241 -3.19 17.05 -8.92
N HIS A 242 -2.79 16.10 -9.77
CA HIS A 242 -1.62 15.25 -9.59
C HIS A 242 -0.32 16.07 -9.50
N GLU A 243 -0.12 17.05 -10.38
CA GLU A 243 1.03 17.96 -10.34
C GLU A 243 1.08 18.75 -9.02
N ASN A 244 -0.06 19.29 -8.57
CA ASN A 244 -0.13 20.04 -7.32
C ASN A 244 0.21 19.16 -6.10
N LEU A 245 -0.28 17.91 -6.07
CA LEU A 245 0.05 16.93 -5.05
C LEU A 245 1.53 16.56 -5.07
N ALA A 246 2.11 16.38 -6.26
CA ALA A 246 3.52 16.04 -6.45
C ALA A 246 4.42 17.17 -5.94
N LEU A 247 4.05 18.42 -6.22
CA LEU A 247 4.73 19.61 -5.68
C LEU A 247 4.57 19.72 -4.16
N ALA A 248 3.36 19.47 -3.61
CA ALA A 248 3.14 19.45 -2.17
C ALA A 248 4.03 18.44 -1.45
N LEU A 249 4.13 17.21 -1.97
CA LEU A 249 5.01 16.18 -1.44
C LEU A 249 6.48 16.62 -1.49
N LYS A 250 6.92 17.13 -2.64
CA LYS A 250 8.30 17.61 -2.79
C LYS A 250 8.63 18.72 -1.78
N THR A 251 7.77 19.74 -1.68
CA THR A 251 7.93 20.83 -0.71
C THR A 251 7.93 20.31 0.73
N ARG A 252 7.03 19.37 1.06
CA ARG A 252 6.94 18.78 2.41
C ARG A 252 8.19 17.99 2.81
N ILE A 253 8.76 17.24 1.86
CA ILE A 253 10.04 16.53 2.04
C ILE A 253 11.19 17.52 2.23
N GLU A 254 11.29 18.53 1.36
CA GLU A 254 12.36 19.53 1.38
C GLU A 254 12.38 20.36 2.69
N LEU A 255 11.21 20.59 3.28
CA LEU A 255 11.04 21.32 4.53
C LEU A 255 11.52 20.55 5.76
N LYS A 256 11.17 19.26 5.85
CA LYS A 256 11.37 18.51 7.08
C LYS A 256 12.63 17.66 7.10
N ARG A 257 13.09 17.21 5.93
CA ARG A 257 14.28 16.36 5.85
C ARG A 257 15.55 17.21 5.87
N THR A 258 16.42 16.92 6.84
CA THR A 258 17.75 17.50 6.94
C THR A 258 18.81 16.52 6.42
N GLY A 259 20.00 17.02 6.11
CA GLY A 259 21.11 16.19 5.65
C GLY A 259 21.19 15.96 4.12
N PRO A 260 22.24 15.27 3.66
CA PRO A 260 22.57 15.13 2.24
C PRO A 260 21.58 14.24 1.47
N GLU A 261 20.95 13.27 2.13
CA GLU A 261 20.04 12.32 1.47
C GLU A 261 18.62 12.88 1.20
N LYS A 262 18.30 14.08 1.71
CA LYS A 262 16.97 14.68 1.57
C LYS A 262 16.50 14.77 0.11
N HIS A 263 17.42 15.02 -0.81
CA HIS A 263 17.13 15.20 -2.23
C HIS A 263 16.77 13.88 -2.93
N MET A 264 17.14 12.74 -2.34
CA MET A 264 16.87 11.42 -2.90
C MET A 264 15.55 10.83 -2.43
N LEU A 265 14.92 11.38 -1.38
CA LEU A 265 13.67 10.82 -0.85
C LEU A 265 12.53 10.95 -1.85
N TYR A 266 12.32 12.14 -2.43
CA TYR A 266 11.24 12.36 -3.40
C TYR A 266 11.35 11.44 -4.63
N PRO A 267 12.51 11.32 -5.32
CA PRO A 267 12.70 10.34 -6.38
C PRO A 267 12.46 8.89 -5.93
N LYS A 268 12.87 8.51 -4.72
CA LYS A 268 12.62 7.16 -4.18
C LYS A 268 11.12 6.90 -3.99
N VAL A 269 10.36 7.88 -3.48
CA VAL A 269 8.90 7.76 -3.34
C VAL A 269 8.22 7.60 -4.71
N LEU A 270 8.63 8.38 -5.72
CA LEU A 270 8.11 8.21 -7.09
C LEU A 270 8.47 6.84 -7.70
N SER A 271 9.67 6.33 -7.40
CA SER A 271 10.07 4.98 -7.80
C SER A 271 9.16 3.91 -7.16
N CYS A 272 8.81 4.06 -5.88
CA CYS A 272 7.86 3.16 -5.21
C CYS A 272 6.45 3.24 -5.84
N LEU A 273 5.95 4.44 -6.17
CA LEU A 273 4.68 4.59 -6.91
C LEU A 273 4.71 3.86 -8.25
N THR A 274 5.83 3.93 -8.96
CA THR A 274 6.01 3.24 -10.26
C THR A 274 6.07 1.73 -10.09
N GLU A 275 6.79 1.22 -9.09
CA GLU A 275 6.88 -0.22 -8.79
C GLU A 275 5.51 -0.83 -8.50
N MET A 276 4.64 -0.11 -7.78
CA MET A 276 3.28 -0.57 -7.53
C MET A 276 2.43 -0.72 -8.80
N ARG A 277 2.69 0.07 -9.86
CA ARG A 277 1.98 -0.10 -11.14
C ARG A 277 2.23 -1.49 -11.71
N THR A 278 3.50 -1.92 -11.73
CA THR A 278 3.88 -3.26 -12.19
C THR A 278 3.34 -4.35 -11.28
N MET A 279 3.37 -4.14 -9.95
CA MET A 279 2.80 -5.11 -9.01
C MET A 279 1.29 -5.27 -9.19
N ASN A 280 0.57 -4.19 -9.52
CA ASN A 280 -0.87 -4.22 -9.73
C ASN A 280 -1.27 -5.10 -10.94
N GLU A 281 -0.46 -5.08 -12.01
CA GLU A 281 -0.69 -5.94 -13.18
C GLU A 281 -0.58 -7.42 -12.82
N GLU A 282 0.47 -7.81 -12.10
CA GLU A 282 0.66 -9.20 -11.68
C GLU A 282 -0.34 -9.61 -10.58
N TYR A 283 -0.68 -8.70 -9.65
CA TYR A 283 -1.77 -8.89 -8.68
C TYR A 283 -3.08 -9.22 -9.38
N SER A 284 -3.50 -8.39 -10.33
CA SER A 284 -4.75 -8.55 -11.08
C SER A 284 -4.80 -9.90 -11.79
N LYS A 285 -3.70 -10.30 -12.43
CA LYS A 285 -3.57 -11.60 -13.09
C LYS A 285 -3.70 -12.76 -12.11
N GLN A 286 -3.05 -12.70 -10.94
CA GLN A 286 -3.13 -13.77 -9.95
C GLN A 286 -4.50 -13.84 -9.27
N VAL A 287 -5.16 -12.70 -9.03
CA VAL A 287 -6.55 -12.69 -8.52
C VAL A 287 -7.49 -13.45 -9.46
N LEU A 288 -7.38 -13.25 -10.78
CA LEU A 288 -8.16 -14.00 -11.77
C LEU A 288 -7.85 -15.51 -11.72
N GLN A 289 -6.58 -15.89 -11.64
CA GLN A 289 -6.18 -17.31 -11.53
C GLN A 289 -6.70 -17.95 -10.23
N ILE A 290 -6.63 -17.24 -9.12
CA ILE A 290 -7.14 -17.69 -7.82
C ILE A 290 -8.67 -17.86 -7.91
N GLN A 291 -9.38 -16.91 -8.53
CA GLN A 291 -10.82 -16.97 -8.75
C GLN A 291 -11.24 -18.17 -9.60
N ASP A 292 -10.47 -18.51 -10.64
CA ASP A 292 -10.73 -19.68 -11.50
C ASP A 292 -10.57 -21.00 -10.73
N ILE A 293 -9.58 -21.08 -9.82
CA ILE A 293 -9.31 -22.27 -9.01
C ILE A 293 -10.34 -22.43 -7.88
N GLN A 294 -10.69 -21.33 -7.21
CA GLN A 294 -11.59 -21.33 -6.07
C GLN A 294 -12.72 -20.30 -6.24
N PRO A 295 -13.69 -20.60 -7.13
CA PRO A 295 -14.79 -19.69 -7.39
C PRO A 295 -15.68 -19.53 -6.14
N ASN A 296 -16.33 -18.37 -6.04
CA ASN A 296 -17.28 -17.99 -4.98
C ASN A 296 -16.68 -17.53 -3.63
N VAL A 297 -15.35 -17.37 -3.52
CA VAL A 297 -14.75 -16.81 -2.30
C VAL A 297 -14.45 -15.32 -2.41
N ILE A 298 -14.02 -14.86 -3.59
CA ILE A 298 -13.71 -13.45 -3.83
C ILE A 298 -15.03 -12.66 -4.02
N PRO A 299 -15.29 -11.62 -3.21
CA PRO A 299 -16.50 -10.82 -3.32
C PRO A 299 -16.58 -10.05 -4.64
N PRO A 300 -17.79 -9.76 -5.16
CA PRO A 300 -17.97 -8.99 -6.39
C PRO A 300 -17.27 -7.63 -6.36
N LEU A 301 -17.30 -6.93 -5.21
CA LEU A 301 -16.63 -5.65 -5.05
C LEU A 301 -15.12 -5.74 -5.31
N LEU A 302 -14.45 -6.82 -4.89
CA LEU A 302 -13.02 -7.00 -5.13
C LEU A 302 -12.74 -7.28 -6.62
N MET A 303 -13.64 -7.99 -7.31
CA MET A 303 -13.52 -8.22 -8.75
C MET A 303 -13.82 -6.98 -9.58
N GLU A 304 -14.58 -6.02 -9.03
CA GLU A 304 -14.90 -4.78 -9.71
C GLU A 304 -13.78 -3.74 -9.64
N MET A 305 -12.96 -3.78 -8.58
CA MET A 305 -11.82 -2.88 -8.36
C MET A 305 -10.61 -3.38 -9.13
#